data_AF-A0A4Y9JWD6-F1
#
_entry.id   AF-A0A4Y9JWD6-F1
#
_cell.length_a   1.000
_cell.length_b   1.000
_cell.length_c   1.000
_cell.angle_alpha   90.00
_cell.angle_beta   90.00
_cell.angle_gamma   90.00
#
_symmetry.space_group_name_H-M   'P 1'
#
loop_
_entity.id
_entity.type
_entity.pdbx_description
1 polymer ?
#
loop_
_entity_poly.entity_id
_entity_poly.type
_entity_poly.pdbx_seq_one_letter_code
_entity_poly.pdbx_strand_id
1 'polypeptide(L)'
;MNKNLEHRINHLSKNFIQDMLIPLKNFPASITKYPREYVKITRPEDIEEYDYLASLTPGSEIDFSRFRSVSSDLNWEGIYYLLPIAQRRYLQFIDESIIDFFDGFVWLLGYLNGIDKLKRLMSQDDIQRLIYWLRFLLEDENPDINFIDFDEDEINGYIDYLEKGLTLYGKNKYIQ
;
A
#
# COMPACT_ATOMS: atom_id res chain seq x y z
N MET A 1 0.87 -4.45 -33.72
CA MET A 1 -0.09 -4.28 -32.62
C MET A 1 -0.63 -2.87 -32.66
N ASN A 2 -1.94 -2.70 -32.46
CA ASN A 2 -2.63 -1.42 -32.65
C ASN A 2 -2.56 -0.63 -31.33
N LYS A 3 -1.71 0.41 -31.27
CA LYS A 3 -1.50 1.26 -30.07
C LYS A 3 -2.80 1.85 -29.49
N ASN A 4 -3.88 1.89 -30.27
CA ASN A 4 -5.21 2.31 -29.82
C ASN A 4 -5.96 1.30 -28.93
N LEU A 5 -5.56 0.02 -28.93
CA LEU A 5 -6.14 -1.00 -28.04
C LEU A 5 -5.47 -1.02 -26.66
N GLU A 6 -4.14 -0.93 -26.63
CA GLU A 6 -3.35 -0.81 -25.39
C GLU A 6 -3.78 0.42 -24.57
N HIS A 7 -3.97 1.57 -25.22
CA HIS A 7 -4.36 2.79 -24.53
C HIS A 7 -5.79 2.76 -23.96
N ARG A 8 -6.71 2.00 -24.55
CA ARG A 8 -8.10 1.84 -24.07
C ARG A 8 -8.19 0.85 -22.91
N ILE A 9 -7.36 -0.18 -22.89
CA ILE A 9 -7.23 -1.11 -21.76
C ILE A 9 -6.67 -0.36 -20.54
N ASN A 10 -5.66 0.49 -20.72
CA ASN A 10 -5.07 1.31 -19.64
C ASN A 10 -6.02 2.34 -19.02
N HIS A 11 -7.04 2.81 -19.76
CA HIS A 11 -8.02 3.75 -19.21
C HIS A 11 -9.21 3.04 -18.52
N LEU A 12 -9.58 1.84 -18.98
CA LEU A 12 -10.61 1.01 -18.35
C LEU A 12 -10.13 0.42 -17.03
N SER A 13 -8.85 0.00 -16.95
CA SER A 13 -8.23 -0.48 -15.70
C SER A 13 -8.15 0.61 -14.64
N LYS A 14 -7.77 1.84 -15.01
CA LYS A 14 -7.65 2.98 -14.08
C LYS A 14 -9.00 3.45 -13.51
N ASN A 15 -10.06 3.47 -14.32
CA ASN A 15 -11.38 3.82 -13.80
C ASN A 15 -11.95 2.70 -12.91
N PHE A 16 -11.75 1.43 -13.28
CA PHE A 16 -12.16 0.30 -12.45
C PHE A 16 -11.41 0.27 -11.12
N ILE A 17 -10.09 0.49 -11.13
CA ILE A 17 -9.29 0.45 -9.91
C ILE A 17 -9.60 1.63 -8.97
N GLN A 18 -10.00 2.80 -9.50
CA GLN A 18 -10.47 3.92 -8.67
C GLN A 18 -11.64 3.53 -7.76
N ASP A 19 -12.61 2.77 -8.28
CA ASP A 19 -13.76 2.29 -7.51
C ASP A 19 -13.39 1.14 -6.55
N MET A 20 -12.29 0.44 -6.85
CA MET A 20 -11.78 -0.68 -6.06
C MET A 20 -10.68 -0.28 -5.06
N LEU A 21 -10.37 1.00 -4.91
CA LEU A 21 -9.44 1.45 -3.89
C LEU A 21 -9.95 1.18 -2.48
N ILE A 22 -9.03 0.93 -1.56
CA ILE A 22 -9.37 0.84 -0.14
C ILE A 22 -9.96 2.19 0.30
N PRO A 23 -11.10 2.22 1.02
CA PRO A 23 -11.64 3.46 1.58
C PRO A 23 -10.64 4.12 2.52
N LEU A 24 -10.63 5.46 2.59
CA LEU A 24 -9.81 6.17 3.58
C LEU A 24 -10.16 5.68 5.00
N LYS A 25 -9.13 5.51 5.82
CA LYS A 25 -9.29 5.04 7.21
C LYS A 25 -9.22 6.22 8.16
N ASN A 26 -9.83 6.04 9.34
CA ASN A 26 -9.67 6.99 10.42
C ASN A 26 -8.21 6.99 10.89
N PHE A 27 -7.73 8.16 11.31
CA PHE A 27 -6.40 8.28 11.89
C PHE A 27 -6.29 7.36 13.12
N PRO A 28 -5.23 6.54 13.23
CA PRO A 28 -5.07 5.60 14.32
C PRO A 28 -4.73 6.31 15.63
N ALA A 29 -4.90 5.64 16.76
CA ALA A 29 -4.54 6.21 18.08
C ALA A 29 -3.03 6.49 18.20
N SER A 30 -2.21 5.69 17.52
CA SER A 30 -0.79 5.94 17.29
C SER A 30 -0.44 5.47 15.90
N ILE A 31 0.47 6.19 15.21
CA ILE A 31 1.00 5.75 13.92
C ILE A 31 2.37 5.05 14.07
N THR A 32 3.09 5.33 15.16
CA THR A 32 4.42 4.78 15.43
C THR A 32 4.36 3.57 16.37
N LYS A 33 5.32 2.66 16.21
CA LYS A 33 5.46 1.42 17.00
C LYS A 33 6.31 1.60 18.25
N TYR A 34 7.37 2.41 18.15
CA TYR A 34 8.34 2.61 19.23
C TYR A 34 8.21 3.99 19.83
N PRO A 35 8.57 4.18 21.12
CA PRO A 35 8.73 5.51 21.68
C PRO A 35 9.92 6.23 21.04
N ARG A 36 9.85 7.56 20.99
CA ARG A 36 10.88 8.41 20.40
C ARG A 36 12.27 8.15 20.97
N GLU A 37 12.36 7.93 22.29
CA GLU A 37 13.61 7.67 22.99
C GLU A 37 14.30 6.39 22.51
N TYR A 38 13.52 5.36 22.19
CA TYR A 38 14.06 4.11 21.65
C TYR A 38 14.71 4.38 20.30
N VAL A 39 14.01 5.06 19.39
CA VAL A 39 14.54 5.39 18.05
C VAL A 39 15.78 6.25 18.16
N LYS A 40 15.76 7.30 19.00
CA LYS A 40 16.91 8.16 19.26
C LYS A 40 18.16 7.40 19.73
N ILE A 41 18.00 6.32 20.49
CA ILE A 41 19.11 5.52 21.01
C ILE A 41 19.58 4.49 19.99
N THR A 42 18.67 3.79 19.33
CA THR A 42 19.02 2.64 18.47
C THR A 42 19.31 3.02 17.02
N ARG A 43 18.67 4.10 16.54
CA ARG A 43 18.71 4.57 15.15
C ARG A 43 18.54 6.11 15.10
N PRO A 44 19.48 6.88 15.69
CA PRO A 44 19.37 8.34 15.74
C PRO A 44 19.24 8.99 14.35
N GLU A 45 19.74 8.35 13.30
CA GLU A 45 19.61 8.76 11.90
C GLU A 45 18.16 8.74 11.38
N ASP A 46 17.26 8.02 12.04
CA ASP A 46 15.83 7.91 11.66
C ASP A 46 14.96 8.92 12.43
N ILE A 47 15.53 9.74 13.32
CA ILE A 47 14.75 10.57 14.25
C ILE A 47 13.89 11.63 13.56
N GLU A 48 14.34 12.17 12.42
CA GLU A 48 13.59 13.18 11.66
C GLU A 48 12.35 12.59 10.99
N GLU A 49 12.48 11.38 10.42
CA GLU A 49 11.37 10.62 9.87
C GLU A 49 10.38 10.24 10.97
N TYR A 50 10.89 9.76 12.12
CA TYR A 50 10.07 9.47 13.29
C TYR A 50 9.29 10.69 13.77
N ASP A 51 9.97 11.83 13.93
CA ASP A 51 9.36 13.07 14.41
C ASP A 51 8.28 13.57 13.46
N TYR A 52 8.49 13.40 12.14
CA TYR A 52 7.47 13.67 11.16
C TYR A 52 6.25 12.74 11.33
N LEU A 53 6.45 11.43 11.37
CA LEU A 53 5.38 10.45 11.60
C LEU A 53 4.59 10.75 12.88
N ALA A 54 5.29 11.01 13.98
CA ALA A 54 4.69 11.31 15.27
C ALA A 54 3.93 12.65 15.29
N SER A 55 4.25 13.57 14.37
CA SER A 55 3.56 14.85 14.23
C SER A 55 2.25 14.78 13.44
N LEU A 56 1.99 13.68 12.73
CA LEU A 56 0.79 13.52 11.93
C LEU A 56 -0.47 13.54 12.80
N THR A 57 -1.53 14.14 12.28
CA THR A 57 -2.83 14.29 12.95
C THR A 57 -3.96 13.96 11.97
N PRO A 58 -5.22 13.80 12.44
CA PRO A 58 -6.34 13.62 11.55
C PRO A 58 -6.44 14.75 10.51
N GLY A 59 -6.42 14.40 9.23
CA GLY A 59 -6.50 15.37 8.12
C GLY A 59 -5.17 15.99 7.70
N SER A 60 -4.05 15.59 8.31
CA SER A 60 -2.71 15.98 7.83
C SER A 60 -2.53 15.55 6.37
N GLU A 61 -1.99 16.46 5.56
CA GLU A 61 -1.48 16.12 4.23
C GLU A 61 -0.22 15.27 4.39
N ILE A 62 -0.18 14.14 3.68
CA ILE A 62 0.94 13.20 3.76
C ILE A 62 1.95 13.53 2.66
N ASP A 63 3.11 14.00 3.09
CA ASP A 63 4.33 14.05 2.30
C ASP A 63 5.07 12.70 2.41
N PHE A 64 5.06 11.93 1.32
CA PHE A 64 5.70 10.62 1.26
C PHE A 64 7.22 10.68 1.10
N SER A 65 7.78 11.82 0.66
CA SER A 65 9.23 12.01 0.52
C SER A 65 9.96 12.09 1.85
N ARG A 66 9.22 12.19 2.96
CA ARG A 66 9.78 12.17 4.32
C ARG A 66 9.88 10.77 4.90
N PHE A 67 9.51 9.72 4.15
CA PHE A 67 9.72 8.32 4.51
C PHE A 67 10.85 7.74 3.66
N ARG A 68 11.66 6.85 4.24
CA ARG A 68 12.39 5.84 3.46
C ARG A 68 11.44 4.69 3.16
N SER A 69 11.00 4.58 1.91
CA SER A 69 10.05 3.57 1.44
C SER A 69 8.80 3.43 2.33
N VAL A 70 8.75 2.38 3.16
CA VAL A 70 7.85 2.29 4.31
C VAL A 70 8.66 2.26 5.58
N SER A 71 8.51 3.32 6.38
CA SER A 71 9.19 3.48 7.65
C SER A 71 9.01 2.25 8.56
N SER A 72 10.13 1.70 9.04
CA SER A 72 10.13 0.59 10.01
C SER A 72 9.55 0.97 11.38
N ASP A 73 9.36 2.27 11.62
CA ASP A 73 8.75 2.81 12.82
C ASP A 73 7.23 2.88 12.73
N LEU A 74 6.63 2.71 11.54
CA LEU A 74 5.19 2.58 11.40
C LEU A 74 4.68 1.31 12.09
N ASN A 75 3.56 1.44 12.80
CA ASN A 75 2.78 0.28 13.21
C ASN A 75 1.80 -0.11 12.09
N TRP A 76 1.16 -1.29 12.23
CA TRP A 76 0.27 -1.81 11.18
C TRP A 76 -1.02 -1.01 11.00
N GLU A 77 -1.50 -0.32 12.03
CA GLU A 77 -2.64 0.60 11.92
C GLU A 77 -2.26 1.85 11.11
N GLY A 78 -1.02 2.34 11.28
CA GLY A 78 -0.43 3.39 10.49
C GLY A 78 -0.24 3.01 9.03
N ILE A 79 0.30 1.83 8.75
CA ILE A 79 0.39 1.29 7.38
C ILE A 79 -1.00 1.22 6.75
N TYR A 80 -1.99 0.68 7.48
CA TYR A 80 -3.35 0.56 6.98
C TYR A 80 -4.05 1.90 6.76
N TYR A 81 -3.68 2.93 7.53
CA TYR A 81 -4.11 4.31 7.32
C TYR A 81 -3.47 4.95 6.07
N LEU A 82 -2.15 4.77 5.88
CA LEU A 82 -1.40 5.39 4.78
C LEU A 82 -1.66 4.73 3.42
N LEU A 83 -1.85 3.40 3.39
CA LEU A 83 -2.07 2.63 2.17
C LEU A 83 -3.14 3.22 1.23
N PRO A 84 -4.39 3.49 1.66
CA PRO A 84 -5.40 4.08 0.79
C PRO A 84 -5.05 5.52 0.34
N ILE A 85 -4.24 6.26 1.09
CA ILE A 85 -3.77 7.59 0.69
C ILE A 85 -2.73 7.45 -0.43
N ALA A 86 -1.77 6.54 -0.26
CA ALA A 86 -0.77 6.22 -1.28
C ALA A 86 -1.42 5.72 -2.58
N GLN A 87 -2.45 4.87 -2.50
CA GLN A 87 -3.20 4.38 -3.66
C GLN A 87 -3.81 5.52 -4.49
N ARG A 88 -4.43 6.50 -3.82
CA ARG A 88 -5.02 7.66 -4.50
C ARG A 88 -3.96 8.54 -5.12
N ARG A 89 -2.87 8.79 -4.39
CA ARG A 89 -1.77 9.62 -4.89
C ARG A 89 -1.10 8.96 -6.10
N TYR A 90 -0.89 7.65 -6.07
CA TYR A 90 -0.44 6.88 -7.23
C TYR A 90 -1.36 7.08 -8.44
N LEU A 91 -2.68 7.02 -8.29
CA LEU A 91 -3.57 7.21 -9.46
C LEU A 91 -3.66 8.67 -9.94
N GLN A 92 -3.35 9.65 -9.09
CA GLN A 92 -3.50 11.08 -9.40
C GLN A 92 -2.20 11.74 -9.87
N PHE A 93 -1.10 11.49 -9.16
CA PHE A 93 0.21 12.08 -9.38
C PHE A 93 1.29 11.15 -8.81
N ILE A 94 1.95 10.40 -9.72
CA ILE A 94 3.01 9.46 -9.37
C ILE A 94 4.32 10.24 -9.23
N ASP A 95 5.00 10.02 -8.12
CA ASP A 95 6.35 10.50 -7.85
C ASP A 95 7.19 9.37 -7.22
N GLU A 96 8.51 9.54 -7.17
CA GLU A 96 9.46 8.55 -6.66
C GLU A 96 9.10 8.09 -5.23
N SER A 97 8.66 9.01 -4.37
CA SER A 97 8.31 8.68 -2.98
C SER A 97 7.10 7.75 -2.85
N ILE A 98 6.17 7.80 -3.81
CA ILE A 98 5.03 6.90 -3.86
C ILE A 98 5.44 5.51 -4.37
N ILE A 99 6.36 5.46 -5.33
CA ILE A 99 6.92 4.19 -5.82
C ILE A 99 7.67 3.50 -4.68
N ASP A 100 8.56 4.22 -3.99
CA ASP A 100 9.30 3.74 -2.81
C ASP A 100 8.35 3.23 -1.72
N PHE A 101 7.25 3.93 -1.46
CA PHE A 101 6.24 3.47 -0.49
C PHE A 101 5.66 2.11 -0.87
N PHE A 102 5.32 1.88 -2.15
CA PHE A 102 4.76 0.59 -2.55
C PHE A 102 5.79 -0.53 -2.56
N ASP A 103 7.04 -0.25 -2.93
CA ASP A 103 8.15 -1.19 -2.84
C ASP A 103 8.36 -1.65 -1.38
N GLY A 104 8.53 -0.68 -0.47
CA GLY A 104 8.64 -0.97 0.97
C GLY A 104 7.41 -1.68 1.53
N PHE A 105 6.21 -1.40 1.01
CA PHE A 105 4.98 -2.07 1.42
C PHE A 105 5.00 -3.55 1.05
N VAL A 106 5.38 -3.89 -0.19
CA VAL A 106 5.47 -5.29 -0.64
C VAL A 106 6.52 -6.04 0.18
N TRP A 107 7.69 -5.46 0.39
CA TRP A 107 8.71 -6.04 1.27
C TRP A 107 8.19 -6.29 2.70
N LEU A 108 7.44 -5.34 3.26
CA LEU A 108 6.86 -5.47 4.59
C LEU A 108 5.81 -6.58 4.70
N LEU A 109 5.10 -6.92 3.62
CA LEU A 109 4.15 -8.04 3.63
C LEU A 109 4.86 -9.37 3.93
N GLY A 110 6.04 -9.58 3.35
CA GLY A 110 6.88 -10.76 3.60
C GLY A 110 7.59 -10.71 4.96
N TYR A 111 7.99 -9.53 5.41
CA TYR A 111 8.77 -9.39 6.63
C TYR A 111 7.98 -9.66 7.93
N LEU A 112 8.48 -10.57 8.76
CA LEU A 112 7.92 -10.93 10.09
C LEU A 112 6.40 -11.21 10.06
N ASN A 113 5.92 -11.96 9.06
CA ASN A 113 4.50 -12.26 8.84
C ASN A 113 3.64 -10.99 8.73
N GLY A 114 4.12 -9.99 7.99
CA GLY A 114 3.43 -8.70 7.87
C GLY A 114 2.06 -8.81 7.23
N ILE A 115 1.91 -9.65 6.22
CA ILE A 115 0.63 -9.92 5.57
C ILE A 115 -0.45 -10.41 6.54
N ASP A 116 -0.09 -11.24 7.53
CA ASP A 116 -1.01 -11.68 8.57
C ASP A 116 -1.43 -10.56 9.52
N LYS A 117 -0.49 -9.69 9.86
CA LYS A 117 -0.74 -8.55 10.75
C LYS A 117 -1.68 -7.57 10.07
N LEU A 118 -1.45 -7.25 8.80
CA LEU A 118 -2.33 -6.41 8.00
C LEU A 118 -3.72 -7.03 7.84
N LYS A 119 -3.77 -8.32 7.46
CA LYS A 119 -5.03 -9.07 7.28
C LYS A 119 -5.92 -9.06 8.53
N ARG A 120 -5.34 -9.08 9.74
CA ARG A 120 -6.09 -8.99 11.00
C ARG A 120 -6.77 -7.63 11.23
N LEU A 121 -6.28 -6.57 10.60
CA LEU A 121 -6.84 -5.22 10.70
C LEU A 121 -7.88 -4.93 9.61
N MET A 122 -7.80 -5.65 8.49
CA MET A 122 -8.64 -5.40 7.32
C MET A 122 -10.00 -6.09 7.41
N SER A 123 -11.02 -5.42 6.89
CA SER A 123 -12.29 -6.07 6.59
C SER A 123 -12.13 -7.01 5.38
N GLN A 124 -13.07 -7.94 5.18
CA GLN A 124 -13.06 -8.82 4.00
C GLN A 124 -13.15 -8.03 2.68
N ASP A 125 -13.94 -6.95 2.67
CA ASP A 125 -14.05 -6.07 1.50
C ASP A 125 -12.71 -5.34 1.23
N ASP A 126 -11.99 -4.93 2.27
CA ASP A 126 -10.67 -4.30 2.14
C ASP A 126 -9.59 -5.28 1.67
N ILE A 127 -9.65 -6.54 2.10
CA ILE A 127 -8.77 -7.61 1.59
C ILE A 127 -9.00 -7.82 0.10
N GLN A 128 -10.26 -7.89 -0.33
CA GLN A 128 -10.60 -8.02 -1.75
C GLN A 128 -10.07 -6.84 -2.58
N ARG A 129 -10.19 -5.61 -2.06
CA ARG A 129 -9.66 -4.39 -2.68
C ARG A 129 -8.13 -4.38 -2.73
N LEU A 130 -7.47 -4.88 -1.69
CA LEU A 130 -6.01 -5.07 -1.69
C LEU A 130 -5.57 -6.05 -2.78
N ILE A 131 -6.29 -7.16 -2.96
CA ILE A 131 -5.99 -8.12 -4.04
C ILE A 131 -6.10 -7.44 -5.41
N TYR A 132 -7.16 -6.66 -5.66
CA TYR A 132 -7.28 -5.90 -6.90
C TYR A 132 -6.15 -4.89 -7.09
N TRP A 133 -5.74 -4.22 -6.01
CA TRP A 133 -4.61 -3.30 -6.05
C TRP A 133 -3.29 -4.01 -6.40
N LEU A 134 -2.98 -5.15 -5.78
CA LEU A 134 -1.77 -5.91 -6.09
C LEU A 134 -1.75 -6.40 -7.54
N ARG A 135 -2.90 -6.85 -8.07
CA ARG A 135 -3.04 -7.19 -9.50
C ARG A 135 -2.83 -5.98 -10.40
N PHE A 136 -3.40 -4.84 -10.04
CA PHE A 136 -3.19 -3.61 -10.78
C PHE A 136 -1.71 -3.22 -10.80
N LEU A 137 -0.98 -3.35 -9.69
CA LEU A 137 0.46 -3.10 -9.67
C LEU A 137 1.23 -4.04 -10.62
N LEU A 138 0.86 -5.32 -10.72
CA LEU A 138 1.48 -6.26 -11.67
C LEU A 138 1.22 -5.88 -13.15
N GLU A 139 0.08 -5.26 -13.43
CA GLU A 139 -0.36 -4.94 -14.80
C GLU A 139 -0.01 -3.51 -15.24
N ASP A 140 0.42 -2.61 -14.32
CA ASP A 140 0.66 -1.21 -14.68
C ASP A 140 1.98 -1.06 -15.45
N GLU A 141 1.90 -1.00 -16.78
CA GLU A 141 3.01 -0.82 -17.71
C GLU A 141 3.60 0.62 -17.71
N ASN A 142 3.53 1.35 -16.60
CA ASN A 142 3.95 2.75 -16.57
C ASN A 142 5.48 2.88 -16.82
N PRO A 143 5.91 3.45 -17.96
CA PRO A 143 7.32 3.47 -18.35
C PRO A 143 8.21 4.40 -17.51
N ASP A 144 7.60 5.35 -16.77
CA ASP A 144 8.31 6.25 -15.85
C ASP A 144 8.55 5.60 -14.47
N ILE A 145 7.91 4.46 -14.23
CA ILE A 145 8.14 3.60 -13.10
C ILE A 145 9.03 2.49 -13.63
N ASN A 146 10.34 2.62 -13.48
CA ASN A 146 11.13 1.40 -13.34
C ASN A 146 10.56 0.72 -12.10
N PHE A 147 9.65 -0.24 -12.29
CA PHE A 147 9.13 -1.07 -11.22
C PHE A 147 10.36 -1.63 -10.51
N ILE A 148 10.71 -1.01 -9.38
CA ILE A 148 11.79 -1.39 -8.49
C ILE A 148 11.49 -2.83 -8.12
N ASP A 149 12.31 -3.79 -8.56
CA ASP A 149 12.38 -5.22 -8.20
C ASP A 149 11.19 -5.80 -7.40
N PHE A 150 9.96 -5.52 -7.83
CA PHE A 150 8.79 -6.17 -7.27
C PHE A 150 8.92 -7.59 -7.76
N ASP A 151 9.28 -8.49 -6.85
CA ASP A 151 9.32 -9.90 -7.18
C ASP A 151 7.88 -10.30 -7.51
N GLU A 152 7.60 -10.40 -8.81
CA GLU A 152 6.29 -10.78 -9.35
C GLU A 152 5.79 -12.07 -8.69
N ASP A 153 6.71 -12.99 -8.38
CA ASP A 153 6.40 -14.23 -7.67
C ASP A 153 5.97 -13.96 -6.22
N GLU A 154 6.58 -12.97 -5.54
CA GLU A 154 6.15 -12.56 -4.20
C GLU A 154 4.75 -11.94 -4.22
N ILE A 155 4.48 -11.00 -5.13
CA ILE A 155 3.15 -10.37 -5.22
C ILE A 155 2.09 -11.41 -5.55
N ASN A 156 2.35 -12.30 -6.50
CA ASN A 156 1.46 -13.42 -6.82
C ASN A 156 1.26 -14.34 -5.59
N GLY A 157 2.32 -14.62 -4.83
CA GLY A 157 2.24 -15.37 -3.58
C GLY A 157 1.35 -14.70 -2.52
N TYR A 158 1.43 -13.38 -2.37
CA TYR A 158 0.56 -12.62 -1.47
C TYR A 158 -0.90 -12.63 -1.95
N ILE A 159 -1.16 -12.49 -3.25
CA ILE A 159 -2.51 -12.59 -3.83
C ILE A 159 -3.12 -13.96 -3.50
N ASP A 160 -2.40 -15.05 -3.79
CA ASP A 160 -2.85 -16.41 -3.52
C ASP A 160 -3.16 -16.63 -2.03
N TYR A 161 -2.30 -16.09 -1.15
CA TYR A 161 -2.48 -16.18 0.29
C TYR A 161 -3.77 -15.48 0.77
N LEU A 162 -4.01 -14.27 0.27
CA LEU A 162 -5.19 -13.47 0.62
C LEU A 162 -6.47 -14.15 0.07
N GLU A 163 -6.44 -14.65 -1.16
CA GLU A 163 -7.59 -15.30 -1.80
C GLU A 163 -8.03 -16.59 -1.10
N LYS A 164 -7.08 -17.39 -0.61
CA LYS A 164 -7.38 -18.59 0.21
C LYS A 164 -8.10 -18.23 1.51
N GLY A 165 -7.89 -17.01 2.01
CA GLY A 165 -8.53 -16.49 3.22
C GLY A 165 -9.93 -15.90 3.01
N LEU A 166 -10.36 -15.69 1.77
CA LEU A 166 -11.69 -15.15 1.47
C LEU A 166 -12.75 -16.26 1.53
N THR A 167 -13.81 -16.03 2.30
CA THR A 167 -14.97 -16.93 2.32
C THR A 167 -15.72 -16.87 0.97
N LEU A 168 -16.42 -17.94 0.59
CA LEU A 168 -17.16 -18.08 -0.69
C LEU A 168 -18.15 -16.92 -0.98
N TYR A 169 -18.60 -16.20 0.05
CA TYR A 169 -19.51 -15.06 -0.09
C TYR A 169 -18.83 -13.81 -0.68
N GLY A 170 -17.51 -13.64 -0.50
CA GLY A 170 -16.74 -12.53 -1.06
C GLY A 170 -16.44 -12.69 -2.55
N LYS A 171 -16.30 -13.93 -3.04
CA LYS A 171 -15.96 -14.24 -4.45
C LYS A 171 -17.08 -13.88 -5.44
N ASN A 172 -18.34 -13.88 -5.01
CA ASN A 172 -19.51 -13.72 -5.89
C ASN A 172 -20.09 -12.30 -5.93
N LYS A 173 -19.59 -11.35 -5.13
CA LYS A 173 -20.20 -10.02 -4.99
C LYS A 173 -19.85 -9.06 -6.14
N TYR A 174 -18.82 -9.37 -6.93
CA TYR A 174 -18.32 -8.52 -8.01
C TYR A 174 -18.19 -9.25 -9.37
N ILE A 175 -18.69 -10.49 -9.45
CA ILE A 175 -18.89 -11.21 -10.72
C ILE A 175 -20.39 -11.16 -11.05
N GLN A 176 -20.91 -9.96 -11.33
CA GLN A 176 -22.21 -9.74 -11.97
C GLN A 176 -22.12 -8.53 -12.89
#